data_AF-A0A938Q8C0-F1
#
_entry.id   AF-A0A938Q8C0-F1
#
_cell.length_a   1.000
_cell.length_b   1.000
_cell.length_c   1.000
_cell.angle_alpha   90.00
_cell.angle_beta   90.00
_cell.angle_gamma   90.00
#
_symmetry.space_group_name_H-M   'P 1'
#
loop_
_entity.id
_entity.type
_entity.pdbx_description
1 polymer ?
#
loop_
_entity_poly.entity_id
_entity_poly.type
_entity_poly.pdbx_seq_one_letter_code
_entity_poly.pdbx_strand_id
1 'polypeptide(L)' 'MSLSDNIEAIHGKQGKIWMENLSSTVATLNIQLGLSQLEECTNLSYNYVLSGWQNSAPVVLK' A
#
# COMPACT_ATOMS: atom_id res chain seq x y z
N MET A 1 -8.49 14.36 6.98
CA MET A 1 -7.16 14.34 6.34
C MET A 1 -7.07 13.03 5.61
N SER A 2 -6.80 13.05 4.31
CA SER A 2 -6.70 11.82 3.51
C SER A 2 -5.36 11.12 3.75
N LEU A 3 -5.24 9.83 3.39
CA LEU A 3 -3.97 9.10 3.44
C LEU A 3 -2.89 9.83 2.63
N SER A 4 -3.21 10.31 1.43
CA SER A 4 -2.27 11.05 0.59
C SER A 4 -1.77 12.33 1.26
N ASP A 5 -2.65 13.07 1.92
CA ASP A 5 -2.27 14.29 2.65
C ASP A 5 -1.30 13.96 3.79
N ASN A 6 -1.56 12.87 4.52
CA ASN A 6 -0.71 12.42 5.62
C ASN A 6 0.68 11.98 5.13
N ILE A 7 0.72 11.16 4.07
CA ILE A 7 1.96 10.65 3.51
C ILE A 7 2.80 11.78 2.91
N GLU A 8 2.19 12.74 2.21
CA GLU A 8 2.89 13.94 1.71
C GLU A 8 3.37 14.84 2.85
N ALA A 9 2.57 15.03 3.92
CA ALA A 9 2.99 15.84 5.07
C ALA A 9 4.21 15.25 5.79
N ILE A 10 4.30 13.92 5.90
CA ILE A 10 5.39 13.22 6.62
C ILE A 10 6.64 13.09 5.74
N HIS A 11 6.47 12.74 4.46
CA HIS A 11 7.58 12.38 3.56
C HIS A 11 7.89 13.45 2.50
N GLY A 12 7.16 14.57 2.50
CA GLY A 12 7.31 15.66 1.54
C GLY A 12 7.08 15.20 0.10
N LYS A 13 7.88 15.76 -0.83
CA LYS A 13 7.81 15.45 -2.26
C LYS A 13 7.96 13.96 -2.57
N GLN A 14 8.73 13.23 -1.75
CA GLN A 14 8.89 11.78 -1.93
C GLN A 14 7.59 11.02 -1.64
N GLY A 15 6.85 11.44 -0.61
CA GLY A 15 5.53 10.89 -0.29
C GLY A 15 4.55 11.07 -1.44
N LYS A 16 4.55 12.25 -2.08
CA LYS A 16 3.73 12.50 -3.27
C LYS A 16 4.08 11.55 -4.42
N ILE A 17 5.37 11.37 -4.73
CA ILE A 17 5.83 10.44 -5.78
C ILE A 17 5.42 9.00 -5.46
N TRP A 18 5.52 8.58 -4.19
CA TRP A 18 5.04 7.26 -3.77
C TRP A 18 3.55 7.09 -4.02
N MET A 19 2.73 8.08 -3.67
CA MET A 19 1.29 8.02 -3.91
C MET A 19 0.93 7.98 -5.39
N GLU A 20 1.65 8.73 -6.25
CA GLU A 20 1.46 8.71 -7.71
C GLU A 20 1.77 7.34 -8.32
N ASN A 21 2.70 6.58 -7.73
CA ASN A 21 3.14 5.26 -8.21
C ASN A 21 2.54 4.10 -7.41
N LEU A 22 1.61 4.37 -6.49
CA LEU A 22 1.17 3.37 -5.52
C LEU A 22 0.48 2.18 -6.19
N SER A 23 -0.49 2.46 -7.06
CA SER A 23 -1.25 1.43 -7.76
C SER A 23 -0.38 0.55 -8.66
N SER A 24 0.61 1.13 -9.35
CA SER A 24 1.53 0.38 -10.21
C SER A 24 2.50 -0.48 -9.39
N THR A 25 2.97 0.03 -8.25
CA THR A 25 3.81 -0.70 -7.30
C THR A 25 3.06 -1.90 -6.73
N VAL A 26 1.82 -1.70 -6.25
CA VAL A 26 0.96 -2.77 -5.72
C VAL A 26 0.67 -3.83 -6.79
N ALA A 27 0.32 -3.43 -8.02
CA ALA A 27 0.08 -4.37 -9.11
C ALA A 27 1.33 -5.20 -9.45
N THR A 28 2.51 -4.59 -9.44
CA THR A 28 3.78 -5.27 -9.69
C THR A 28 4.08 -6.28 -8.59
N LEU A 29 3.94 -5.89 -7.32
CA LEU A 29 4.13 -6.78 -6.17
C LEU A 29 3.13 -7.95 -6.19
N ASN A 30 1.88 -7.68 -6.54
CA ASN A 30 0.83 -8.69 -6.66
C ASN A 30 1.24 -9.80 -7.63
N ILE A 31 1.76 -9.42 -8.81
CA ILE A 31 2.22 -10.37 -9.84
C ILE A 31 3.50 -11.10 -9.40
N GLN A 32 4.51 -10.36 -8.94
CA GLN A 32 5.83 -10.92 -8.62
C GLN A 32 5.80 -11.90 -7.45
N LEU A 33 4.96 -11.62 -6.45
CA LEU A 33 4.89 -12.42 -5.23
C LEU A 33 3.70 -13.38 -5.24
N GLY A 34 2.87 -13.38 -6.29
CA GLY A 34 1.67 -14.22 -6.37
C GLY A 34 0.67 -13.89 -5.26
N LEU A 35 0.46 -12.60 -5.00
CA LEU A 35 -0.49 -12.15 -4.00
C LEU A 35 -1.90 -12.16 -4.56
N SER A 36 -2.88 -12.12 -3.68
CA SER A 36 -4.28 -12.07 -4.04
C SER A 36 -5.11 -11.42 -2.94
N GLN A 37 -6.27 -10.91 -3.33
CA GLN A 37 -7.25 -10.29 -2.43
C GLN A 37 -6.60 -9.23 -1.52
N LEU A 38 -5.75 -8.38 -2.12
CA LEU A 38 -5.14 -7.25 -1.41
C LEU A 38 -6.20 -6.20 -1.12
N GLU A 39 -6.38 -5.87 0.15
CA GLU A 39 -7.35 -4.89 0.66
C GLU A 39 -6.67 -3.91 1.61
N GLU A 40 -7.07 -2.64 1.55
CA GLU A 40 -6.50 -1.58 2.39
C GLU A 40 -7.00 -1.66 3.83
N CYS A 41 -6.07 -1.64 4.78
CA CYS A 41 -6.34 -1.53 6.20
C CYS A 41 -6.63 -0.07 6.58
N THR A 42 -7.88 0.36 6.37
CA THR A 42 -8.31 1.77 6.57
C THR A 42 -8.15 2.30 8.01
N ASN A 43 -8.01 1.42 9.01
CA ASN A 43 -7.72 1.79 10.39
C ASN A 43 -6.26 2.20 10.64
N LEU A 44 -5.36 2.06 9.65
CA LEU A 44 -3.93 2.35 9.77
C LEU A 44 -3.52 3.64 9.02
N SER A 45 -4.32 4.70 9.11
CA SER A 45 -4.22 5.96 8.33
C SER A 45 -2.89 6.74 8.31
N TYR A 46 -1.89 6.32 9.10
CA TYR A 46 -0.54 6.87 9.10
C TYR A 46 0.41 6.12 8.16
N ASN A 47 0.04 4.92 7.71
CA ASN A 47 0.83 4.09 6.80
C ASN A 47 -0.11 3.55 5.73
N TYR A 48 0.37 3.37 4.51
CA TYR A 48 -0.38 2.57 3.56
C TYR A 48 -0.14 1.09 3.87
N VAL A 49 -1.17 0.39 4.33
CA VAL A 49 -1.06 -1.02 4.72
C VAL A 49 -2.12 -1.82 3.98
N LEU A 50 -1.69 -2.89 3.33
CA LEU A 50 -2.57 -3.85 2.67
C LEU A 50 -2.53 -5.19 3.40
N SER A 51 -3.68 -5.84 3.52
CA SER A 51 -3.78 -7.25 3.91
C SER A 51 -4.22 -8.08 2.72
N GLY A 52 -3.77 -9.32 2.62
CA GLY A 52 -4.26 -10.26 1.62
C GLY A 52 -3.65 -11.63 1.80
N TRP A 53 -3.45 -12.34 0.69
CA TRP A 53 -3.03 -13.74 0.70
C TRP A 53 -1.90 -14.00 -0.28
N GLN A 54 -0.98 -14.86 0.13
CA GLN A 54 -0.01 -15.51 -0.74
C GLN A 54 -0.27 -17.02 -0.66
N ASN A 55 -0.85 -17.58 -1.72
CA ASN A 55 -1.44 -18.93 -1.68
C ASN A 55 -2.49 -19.03 -0.55
N SER A 56 -2.22 -19.83 0.49
CA SER A 56 -3.09 -19.98 1.67
C SER A 56 -2.55 -19.29 2.92
N ALA A 57 -1.44 -18.58 2.81
CA ALA A 57 -0.84 -17.84 3.92
C ALA A 57 -1.35 -16.39 3.90
N PRO A 58 -1.90 -15.88 5.02
CA PRO A 58 -2.24 -14.46 5.13
C PRO A 58 -0.97 -13.62 5.16
N VAL A 59 -0.99 -12.46 4.49
CA VAL A 59 0.15 -11.54 4.39
C VAL A 59 -0.28 -10.10 4.66
N VAL A 60 0.68 -9.29 5.11
CA VAL A 60 0.54 -7.84 5.30
C VAL A 60 1.67 -7.14 4.55
N LEU A 61 1.34 -6.11 3.78
CA LEU A 61 2.27 -5.22 3.09
C LEU A 61 2.24 -3.85 3.76
N LYS A 62 3.40 -3.26 4.02
CA LYS A 62 3.56 -1.90 4.58
C LYS A 62 4.68 -1.18 3.85
#